data_AF-A0A2V5HSN2-F1
#
_entry.id   AF-A0A2V5HSN2-F1
#
_cell.length_a   1.000
_cell.length_b   1.000
_cell.length_c   1.000
_cell.angle_alpha   90.00
_cell.angle_beta   90.00
_cell.angle_gamma   90.00
#
_symmetry.space_group_name_H-M   'P 1'
#
loop_
_entity.id
_entity.type
_entity.pdbx_description
1 polymer ?
#
loop_
_entity_poly.entity_id
_entity_poly.type
_entity_poly.pdbx_seq_one_letter_code
_entity_poly.pdbx_strand_id
1 'polypeptide(L)'
;MPTNNLLPSTTTSATTTTLFLRWLSITILLLATLSAAEAALAPQQTTTIIVVTVTATTVATPTVPHPASYTSLDLFENTILSVTNTYRQAHNASNLIWNKSLAEYAKKWAEGCKWAHSVGHVLLLP
;
A
#
# COMPACT_ATOMS: atom_id res chain seq x y z
N MET A 1 52.13 28.90 -62.84
CA MET A 1 51.26 29.68 -61.95
C MET A 1 49.95 28.93 -61.72
N PRO A 2 49.35 29.04 -60.52
CA PRO A 2 48.70 27.96 -59.77
C PRO A 2 47.18 27.90 -60.04
N THR A 3 46.41 26.85 -59.72
CA THR A 3 46.11 26.29 -58.40
C THR A 3 45.28 25.02 -58.61
N ASN A 4 45.47 23.98 -57.81
CA ASN A 4 44.43 22.97 -57.60
C ASN A 4 44.20 22.82 -56.09
N ASN A 5 42.98 23.15 -55.71
CA ASN A 5 42.40 23.00 -54.38
C ASN A 5 42.32 21.52 -53.98
N LEU A 6 42.68 21.22 -52.73
CA LEU A 6 42.25 19.99 -52.06
C LEU A 6 41.56 20.37 -50.75
N LEU A 7 40.29 19.97 -50.64
CA LEU A 7 39.47 20.08 -49.45
C LEU A 7 40.11 19.33 -48.26
N PRO A 8 39.94 19.82 -47.02
CA PRO A 8 40.29 19.05 -45.83
C PRO A 8 39.26 17.93 -45.60
N SER A 9 39.76 16.70 -45.41
CA SER A 9 38.97 15.52 -45.09
C SER A 9 38.52 15.54 -43.62
N THR A 10 37.22 15.47 -43.39
CA THR A 10 36.59 15.37 -42.08
C THR A 10 36.78 13.98 -41.48
N THR A 11 37.76 13.81 -40.58
CA THR A 11 37.97 12.56 -39.82
C THR A 11 37.82 12.83 -38.32
N THR A 12 36.60 13.13 -37.86
CA THR A 12 36.33 13.37 -36.42
C THR A 12 34.96 12.83 -35.97
N SER A 13 34.43 11.79 -36.64
CA SER A 13 33.09 11.26 -36.34
C SER A 13 33.10 9.84 -35.74
N ALA A 14 33.90 8.92 -36.28
CA ALA A 14 33.87 7.51 -35.88
C ALA A 14 34.33 7.24 -34.43
N THR A 15 35.31 7.99 -33.92
CA THR A 15 35.86 7.78 -32.57
C THR A 15 34.87 8.22 -31.48
N THR A 16 34.12 9.30 -31.72
CA THR A 16 33.17 9.86 -30.75
C THR A 16 31.95 8.95 -30.58
N THR A 17 31.46 8.37 -31.68
CA THR A 17 30.34 7.41 -31.65
C THR A 17 30.70 6.14 -30.87
N THR A 18 31.90 5.57 -31.07
CA THR A 18 32.31 4.37 -30.33
C THR A 18 32.51 4.62 -28.83
N LEU A 19 33.00 5.80 -28.45
CA LEU A 19 33.08 6.23 -27.04
C LEU A 19 31.69 6.38 -26.41
N PHE A 20 30.73 6.97 -27.13
CA PHE A 20 29.35 7.09 -26.67
C PHE A 20 28.65 5.73 -26.51
N LEU A 21 28.80 4.82 -27.47
CA LEU A 21 28.24 3.46 -27.36
C LEU A 21 28.88 2.66 -26.21
N ARG A 22 30.20 2.83 -25.99
CA ARG A 22 30.87 2.20 -24.85
C ARG A 22 30.38 2.74 -23.53
N TRP A 23 30.22 4.06 -23.41
CA TRP A 23 29.70 4.68 -22.18
C TRP A 23 28.25 4.26 -21.91
N LEU A 24 27.39 4.25 -22.93
CA LEU A 24 26.01 3.78 -22.82
C LEU A 24 25.92 2.29 -22.44
N SER A 25 26.82 1.45 -22.96
CA SER A 25 26.88 0.03 -22.60
C SER A 25 27.29 -0.17 -21.13
N ILE A 26 28.24 0.64 -20.63
CA ILE A 26 28.69 0.60 -19.24
C ILE A 26 27.58 1.06 -18.29
N THR A 27 26.83 2.12 -18.64
CA THR A 27 25.73 2.61 -17.79
C THR A 27 24.55 1.63 -17.74
N ILE A 28 24.21 1.00 -18.87
CA ILE A 28 23.17 -0.05 -18.92
C ILE A 28 23.60 -1.27 -18.09
N LEU A 29 24.86 -1.70 -18.19
CA LEU A 29 25.38 -2.81 -17.40
C LEU A 29 25.38 -2.49 -15.89
N LEU A 30 25.76 -1.26 -15.51
CA LEU A 30 25.73 -0.81 -14.12
C LEU A 30 24.31 -0.78 -13.55
N LEU A 31 23.34 -0.27 -14.32
CA LEU A 31 21.94 -0.19 -13.90
C LEU A 31 21.28 -1.58 -13.78
N ALA A 32 21.65 -2.53 -14.65
CA ALA A 32 21.20 -3.92 -14.55
C ALA A 32 21.73 -4.64 -13.30
N THR A 33 22.96 -4.35 -12.87
CA THR A 33 23.52 -4.97 -11.64
C THR A 33 22.87 -4.47 -10.35
N LEU A 34 22.33 -3.24 -10.34
CA LEU A 34 21.67 -2.69 -9.16
C LEU A 34 20.31 -3.35 -8.91
N SER A 35 19.59 -3.74 -9.98
CA SER A 35 18.33 -4.48 -9.88
C SER A 35 18.48 -5.94 -9.40
N ALA A 36 19.68 -6.50 -9.45
CA ALA A 36 19.94 -7.89 -9.04
C ALA A 36 20.25 -8.04 -7.54
N ALA A 37 20.62 -6.95 -6.85
CA ALA A 37 20.88 -6.97 -5.41
C ALA A 37 19.59 -7.04 -4.57
N GLU A 38 18.47 -6.55 -5.10
CA GLU A 38 17.18 -6.51 -4.39
C GLU A 38 16.50 -7.89 -4.28
N ALA A 39 16.94 -8.89 -5.06
CA ALA A 39 16.38 -10.24 -5.03
C ALA A 39 16.81 -11.06 -3.80
N ALA A 40 17.83 -10.62 -3.06
CA ALA A 40 18.42 -11.39 -1.95
C ALA A 40 17.90 -11.00 -0.54
N LEU A 41 17.07 -9.96 -0.43
CA LEU A 41 16.47 -9.51 0.84
C LEU A 41 14.97 -9.81 0.94
N ALA A 42 14.48 -10.76 0.13
CA ALA A 42 13.16 -11.33 0.38
C ALA A 42 13.12 -11.83 1.84
N PRO A 43 12.19 -11.37 2.69
CA PRO A 43 12.05 -11.91 4.03
C PRO A 43 11.78 -13.41 3.87
N GLN A 44 12.67 -14.25 4.39
CA GLN A 44 12.39 -15.69 4.51
C GLN A 44 11.16 -15.83 5.41
N GLN A 45 10.02 -16.05 4.76
CA GLN A 45 8.75 -16.30 5.43
C GLN A 45 8.86 -17.67 6.09
N THR A 46 9.34 -17.68 7.33
CA THR A 46 9.39 -18.87 8.17
C THR A 46 7.95 -19.32 8.38
N THR A 47 7.55 -20.36 7.65
CA THR A 47 6.25 -20.98 7.82
C THR A 47 6.34 -21.86 9.06
N THR A 48 5.99 -21.29 10.21
CA THR A 48 5.78 -22.06 11.43
C THR A 48 4.58 -22.97 11.20
N ILE A 49 4.83 -24.26 10.99
CA ILE A 49 3.77 -25.28 10.94
C ILE A 49 3.26 -25.45 12.37
N ILE A 50 2.17 -24.76 12.71
CA ILE A 50 1.46 -24.98 13.97
C ILE A 50 0.67 -26.28 13.80
N VAL A 51 1.16 -27.37 14.37
CA VAL A 51 0.40 -28.62 14.46
C VAL A 51 -0.74 -28.37 15.45
N VAL A 52 -1.91 -27.99 14.93
CA VAL A 52 -3.13 -27.83 15.72
C VAL A 52 -3.68 -29.21 16.00
N THR A 53 -3.33 -29.78 17.14
CA THR A 53 -3.99 -30.98 17.65
C THR A 53 -5.46 -30.62 17.91
N VAL A 54 -6.37 -31.21 17.14
CA VAL A 54 -7.82 -31.02 17.32
C VAL A 54 -8.27 -31.84 18.52
N THR A 55 -8.04 -31.31 19.73
CA THR A 55 -8.81 -31.73 20.90
C THR A 55 -10.24 -31.22 20.71
N ALA A 56 -11.18 -32.15 20.52
CA ALA A 56 -12.61 -31.88 20.55
C ALA A 56 -12.98 -31.31 21.92
N THR A 57 -12.81 -30.00 22.04
CA THR A 57 -13.14 -29.21 23.21
C THR A 57 -14.57 -28.79 22.99
N THR A 58 -15.48 -29.26 23.84
CA THR A 58 -16.85 -28.74 23.91
C THR A 58 -16.76 -27.23 24.05
N VAL A 59 -17.05 -26.50 22.98
CA VAL A 59 -16.93 -25.04 22.93
C VAL A 59 -17.90 -24.48 23.96
N ALA A 60 -17.35 -23.99 25.08
CA ALA A 60 -18.09 -23.14 25.99
C ALA A 60 -18.56 -21.91 25.21
N THR A 61 -19.82 -21.53 25.38
CA THR A 61 -20.41 -20.30 24.85
C THR A 61 -19.38 -19.16 24.94
N PRO A 62 -19.10 -18.41 23.85
CA PRO A 62 -18.16 -17.31 23.90
C PRO A 62 -18.61 -16.36 25.00
N THR A 63 -17.84 -16.33 26.09
CA THR A 63 -18.10 -15.42 27.20
C THR A 63 -17.67 -14.06 26.71
N VAL A 64 -18.64 -13.23 26.35
CA VAL A 64 -18.41 -11.81 26.04
C VAL A 64 -17.58 -11.25 27.19
N PRO A 65 -16.40 -10.66 26.93
CA PRO A 65 -15.62 -10.03 27.98
C PRO A 65 -16.53 -9.08 28.75
N HIS A 66 -16.60 -9.26 30.07
CA HIS A 66 -17.32 -8.34 30.93
C HIS A 66 -16.29 -7.46 31.64
N PRO A 67 -16.40 -6.12 31.53
CA PRO A 67 -17.49 -5.38 30.90
C PRO A 67 -17.43 -5.41 29.36
N ALA A 68 -18.60 -5.22 28.74
CA ALA A 68 -18.67 -5.02 27.29
C ALA A 68 -17.65 -3.96 26.86
N SER A 69 -16.92 -4.21 25.76
CA SER A 69 -15.93 -3.25 25.22
C SER A 69 -16.53 -1.88 24.89
N TYR A 70 -17.87 -1.79 24.84
CA TYR A 70 -18.63 -0.56 24.74
C TYR A 70 -18.98 -0.04 26.14
N THR A 71 -18.28 1.03 26.55
CA THR A 71 -18.48 1.65 27.88
C THR A 71 -19.30 2.94 27.81
N SER A 72 -19.23 3.68 26.71
CA SER A 72 -20.06 4.87 26.44
C SER A 72 -20.04 5.23 24.95
N LEU A 73 -21.04 6.00 24.51
CA LEU A 73 -21.12 6.47 23.12
C LEU A 73 -19.95 7.41 22.79
N ASP A 74 -19.67 8.39 23.66
CA ASP A 74 -18.57 9.33 23.44
C ASP A 74 -17.21 8.63 23.36
N LEU A 75 -16.97 7.62 24.20
CA LEU A 75 -15.74 6.85 24.13
C LEU A 75 -15.67 6.08 22.81
N PHE A 76 -16.76 5.44 22.39
CA PHE A 76 -16.83 4.74 21.12
C PHE A 76 -16.55 5.65 19.92
N GLU A 77 -17.24 6.80 19.81
CA GLU A 77 -17.03 7.74 18.71
C GLU A 77 -15.58 8.24 18.65
N ASN A 78 -15.04 8.65 19.81
CA ASN A 78 -13.66 9.14 19.91
C ASN A 78 -12.63 8.07 19.57
N THR A 79 -12.80 6.83 20.06
CA THR A 79 -11.89 5.73 19.76
C THR A 79 -11.89 5.39 18.26
N ILE A 80 -13.06 5.29 17.63
CA ILE A 80 -13.16 4.98 16.20
C ILE A 80 -12.51 6.08 15.36
N LEU A 81 -12.80 7.36 15.65
CA LEU A 81 -12.17 8.47 14.95
C LEU A 81 -10.66 8.52 15.17
N SER A 82 -10.20 8.34 16.41
CA SER A 82 -8.77 8.40 16.75
C SER A 82 -7.99 7.34 15.99
N VAL A 83 -8.39 6.07 16.08
CA VAL A 83 -7.71 4.96 15.38
C VAL A 83 -7.70 5.18 13.87
N THR A 84 -8.85 5.56 13.29
CA THR A 84 -8.97 5.78 11.85
C THR A 84 -8.10 6.95 11.38
N ASN A 85 -8.11 8.08 12.10
CA ASN A 85 -7.34 9.26 11.74
C ASN A 85 -5.84 9.08 11.97
N THR A 86 -5.42 8.31 12.98
CA THR A 86 -4.01 7.92 13.14
C THR A 86 -3.50 7.19 11.90
N TYR A 87 -4.25 6.21 11.40
CA TYR A 87 -3.90 5.51 10.15
C TYR A 87 -3.88 6.46 8.95
N ARG A 88 -4.91 7.30 8.79
CA ARG A 88 -4.99 8.27 7.67
C ARG A 88 -3.83 9.25 7.67
N GLN A 89 -3.43 9.76 8.83
CA GLN A 89 -2.29 10.67 8.96
C GLN A 89 -0.97 10.00 8.58
N ALA A 90 -0.78 8.73 8.94
CA ALA A 90 0.38 7.95 8.51
C ALA A 90 0.48 7.80 6.98
N HIS A 91 -0.62 8.04 6.26
CA HIS A 91 -0.72 8.04 4.80
C HIS A 91 -1.02 9.43 4.21
N ASN A 92 -0.67 10.51 4.92
CA ASN A 92 -0.84 11.90 4.48
C ASN A 92 -2.27 12.28 4.06
N ALA A 93 -3.28 11.58 4.59
CA ALA A 93 -4.68 11.89 4.32
C ALA A 93 -5.28 12.75 5.44
N SER A 94 -6.16 13.69 5.06
CA SER A 94 -6.84 14.59 6.00
C SER A 94 -7.70 13.84 7.02
N ASN A 95 -7.88 14.40 8.22
CA ASN A 95 -8.73 13.81 9.25
C ASN A 95 -10.20 13.75 8.83
N LEU A 96 -10.86 12.66 9.19
CA LEU A 96 -12.32 12.53 9.16
C LEU A 96 -12.92 13.16 10.40
N ILE A 97 -14.17 13.61 10.26
CA ILE A 97 -15.03 14.04 11.35
C ILE A 97 -16.18 13.04 11.51
N TRP A 98 -16.71 12.92 12.72
CA TRP A 98 -17.87 12.06 12.97
C TRP A 98 -19.09 12.61 12.25
N ASN A 99 -19.84 11.74 11.58
CA ASN A 99 -21.09 12.10 10.93
C ASN A 99 -22.24 11.28 11.54
N LYS A 100 -23.11 11.97 12.27
CA LYS A 100 -24.23 11.35 13.00
C LYS A 100 -25.20 10.60 12.07
N SER A 101 -25.43 11.11 10.87
CA SER A 101 -26.33 10.47 9.90
C SER A 101 -25.75 9.15 9.37
N LEU A 102 -24.44 9.09 9.10
CA LEU A 102 -23.76 7.85 8.71
C LEU A 102 -23.75 6.83 9.86
N ALA A 103 -23.52 7.29 11.09
CA ALA A 103 -23.54 6.42 12.26
C ALA A 103 -24.94 5.81 12.49
N GLU A 104 -26.00 6.61 12.38
CA GLU A 104 -27.38 6.14 12.51
C GLU A 104 -27.76 5.16 11.39
N TYR A 105 -27.31 5.40 10.16
CA TYR A 105 -27.50 4.45 9.06
C TYR A 105 -26.80 3.11 9.34
N ALA A 106 -25.53 3.15 9.77
CA ALA A 106 -24.76 1.94 10.09
C ALA A 106 -25.38 1.15 11.25
N LYS A 107 -25.88 1.86 12.28
CA LYS A 107 -26.60 1.26 13.40
C LYS A 107 -27.85 0.51 12.93
N LYS A 108 -28.72 1.15 12.13
CA LYS A 108 -29.94 0.53 11.57
C LYS A 108 -29.63 -0.74 10.78
N TRP A 109 -28.52 -0.77 10.03
CA TRP A 109 -28.08 -1.97 9.34
C TRP A 109 -27.63 -3.07 10.32
N ALA A 110 -26.78 -2.72 11.29
CA ALA A 110 -26.22 -3.65 12.25
C ALA A 110 -27.30 -4.30 13.14
N GLU A 111 -28.35 -3.57 13.52
CA GLU A 111 -29.50 -4.07 14.27
C GLU A 111 -30.24 -5.22 13.55
N GLY A 112 -30.12 -5.31 12.22
CA GLY A 112 -30.68 -6.41 11.45
C GLY A 112 -29.97 -7.75 11.66
N CYS A 113 -28.79 -7.77 12.31
CA CYS A 113 -27.98 -8.97 12.57
C CYS A 113 -27.67 -9.80 11.31
N LYS A 114 -27.61 -9.15 10.14
CA LYS A 114 -27.30 -9.77 8.86
C LYS A 114 -25.82 -9.56 8.53
N TRP A 115 -25.09 -10.67 8.40
CA TRP A 115 -23.68 -10.67 7.99
C TRP A 115 -23.54 -10.56 6.48
N ALA A 116 -23.94 -9.41 5.94
CA ALA A 116 -23.83 -9.05 4.53
C ALA A 116 -23.52 -7.55 4.39
N HIS A 117 -23.22 -7.11 3.17
CA HIS A 117 -23.14 -5.67 2.88
C HIS A 117 -24.54 -5.07 2.82
N SER A 118 -24.70 -3.87 3.41
CA SER A 118 -25.90 -3.06 3.17
C SER A 118 -25.96 -2.71 1.69
N VAL A 119 -27.14 -2.78 1.08
CA VAL A 119 -27.36 -2.23 -0.26
C VAL A 119 -27.10 -0.72 -0.22
N GLY A 120 -26.41 -0.18 -1.23
CA GLY A 120 -26.07 1.24 -1.27
C GLY A 120 -27.34 2.08 -1.40
N HIS A 121 -27.76 2.74 -0.31
CA HIS A 121 -28.76 3.78 -0.36
C HIS A 121 -28.05 5.13 -0.34
N VAL A 122 -28.29 5.98 -1.35
CA VAL A 122 -27.87 7.38 -1.29
C VAL A 122 -28.60 8.02 -0.11
N LEU A 123 -27.84 8.52 0.86
CA LEU A 123 -28.37 9.39 1.90
C LEU A 123 -28.74 10.71 1.24
N LEU A 124 -30.01 10.87 0.89
CA LEU A 124 -30.57 12.20 0.61
C LEU A 124 -30.56 12.96 1.94
N LEU A 125 -29.52 13.77 2.12
CA LEU A 125 -29.47 14.78 3.17
C LEU A 125 -30.55 15.84 2.83
N PRO A 126 -31.47 16.19 3.75
CA PRO A 126 -32.19 17.45 3.66
C PRO A 126 -31.26 18.65 3.92
#